data_AF-A0A965RCF7-F1
#
_entry.id   AF-A0A965RCF7-F1
#
_cell.length_a   1.000
_cell.length_b   1.000
_cell.length_c   1.000
_cell.angle_alpha   90.00
_cell.angle_beta   90.00
_cell.angle_gamma   90.00
#
_symmetry.space_group_name_H-M   'P 1'
#
loop_
_entity.id
_entity.type
_entity.pdbx_description
1 polymer ?
#
loop_
_entity_poly.entity_id
_entity_poly.type
_entity_poly.pdbx_seq_one_letter_code
_entity_poly.pdbx_strand_id
1 'polypeptide(L)'
;DSTLEVQPIAIDALMRSAGIDSPFRSRPNLFQLKQLSAKLAYADGILSAEKITLWMDDSRLSGSVRLEDPIHLAVDVDQIDFERYAAALEGGGGYDPDAPLIFPGKLLRSLPLDGRIRFGKISARGANLVGVSLRMESTPADAPAPR
;
A
#
# COMPACT_ATOMS: atom_id res chain seq x y z
N ASP A 1 23.30 -0.07 -8.01
CA ASP A 1 22.12 0.78 -8.22
C ASP A 1 21.42 0.38 -9.50
N SER A 2 20.19 -0.11 -9.38
CA SER A 2 19.36 -0.50 -10.52
C SER A 2 18.08 0.32 -10.52
N THR A 3 17.63 0.75 -11.69
CA THR A 3 16.34 1.45 -11.84
C THR A 3 15.31 0.45 -12.34
N LEU A 4 14.20 0.33 -11.61
CA LEU A 4 13.04 -0.46 -12.04
C LEU A 4 12.04 0.47 -12.72
N GLU A 5 11.60 0.13 -13.93
CA GLU A 5 10.50 0.81 -14.61
C GLU A 5 9.48 -0.21 -15.11
N VAL A 6 8.20 0.02 -14.82
CA VAL A 6 7.11 -0.85 -15.26
C VAL A 6 6.12 -0.04 -16.10
N GLN A 7 5.83 -0.57 -17.29
CA GLN A 7 4.82 -0.04 -18.21
C GLN A 7 3.41 -0.32 -17.70
N PRO A 8 2.37 0.33 -18.26
CA PRO A 8 1.01 0.13 -17.79
C PRO A 8 0.59 -1.35 -17.76
N ILE A 9 0.24 -1.85 -16.58
CA ILE A 9 -0.15 -3.26 -16.36
C ILE A 9 -1.20 -3.34 -15.26
N ALA A 10 -2.10 -4.31 -15.35
CA ALA A 10 -2.99 -4.63 -14.23
C ALA A 10 -2.15 -5.13 -13.03
N ILE A 11 -2.38 -4.60 -11.82
CA ILE A 11 -1.65 -5.05 -10.62
C ILE A 11 -1.85 -6.55 -10.39
N ASP A 12 -3.05 -7.09 -10.68
CA ASP A 12 -3.30 -8.53 -10.64
C ASP A 12 -2.33 -9.33 -11.53
N ALA A 13 -2.12 -8.87 -12.77
CA ALA A 13 -1.18 -9.52 -13.70
C ALA A 13 0.27 -9.41 -13.21
N LEU A 14 0.66 -8.25 -12.65
CA LEU A 14 1.98 -8.06 -12.04
C LEU A 14 2.21 -9.02 -10.87
N MET A 15 1.26 -9.11 -9.93
CA MET A 15 1.34 -10.01 -8.78
C MET A 15 1.46 -11.47 -9.22
N ARG A 16 0.63 -11.90 -10.18
CA ARG A 16 0.71 -13.26 -10.73
C ARG A 16 2.05 -13.54 -11.42
N SER A 17 2.60 -12.56 -12.15
CA SER A 17 3.92 -12.70 -12.77
C SER A 17 5.05 -12.82 -11.74
N ALA A 18 4.87 -12.24 -10.55
CA ALA A 18 5.77 -12.36 -9.42
C ALA A 18 5.50 -13.63 -8.56
N GLY A 19 4.56 -14.48 -8.95
CA GLY A 19 4.19 -15.69 -8.19
C GLY A 19 3.37 -15.42 -6.94
N ILE A 20 2.80 -14.22 -6.79
CA ILE A 20 1.97 -13.82 -5.64
C ILE A 20 0.49 -14.03 -5.97
N ASP A 21 -0.25 -14.70 -5.09
CA ASP A 21 -1.69 -14.79 -5.20
C ASP A 21 -2.34 -13.41 -5.07
N SER A 22 -2.97 -12.94 -6.15
CA SER A 22 -3.63 -11.64 -6.14
C SER A 22 -4.97 -11.71 -5.41
N PRO A 23 -5.23 -10.81 -4.42
CA PRO A 23 -6.54 -10.68 -3.80
C PRO A 23 -7.60 -10.12 -4.78
N PHE A 24 -7.18 -9.64 -5.95
CA PHE A 24 -8.05 -9.01 -6.94
C PHE A 24 -8.41 -9.94 -8.10
N ARG A 25 -8.21 -11.26 -7.94
CA ARG A 25 -8.47 -12.27 -9.00
C ARG A 25 -9.89 -12.22 -9.56
N SER A 26 -10.88 -11.85 -8.74
CA SER A 26 -12.28 -11.69 -9.16
C SER A 26 -12.53 -10.41 -9.97
N ARG A 27 -11.62 -9.43 -9.90
CA ARG A 27 -11.67 -8.14 -10.61
C ARG A 27 -10.26 -7.72 -11.06
N PRO A 28 -9.66 -8.41 -12.04
CA PRO A 28 -8.24 -8.25 -12.38
C PRO A 28 -7.88 -6.86 -12.90
N ASN A 29 -8.85 -6.13 -13.46
CA ASN A 29 -8.65 -4.78 -14.00
C ASN A 29 -9.03 -3.67 -13.02
N LEU A 30 -9.25 -3.98 -11.74
CA LEU A 30 -9.64 -2.97 -10.76
C LEU A 30 -8.53 -1.94 -10.51
N PHE A 31 -7.28 -2.41 -10.50
CA PHE A 31 -6.10 -1.58 -10.28
C PHE A 31 -5.26 -1.56 -11.55
N GLN A 32 -5.21 -0.40 -12.19
CA GLN A 32 -4.31 -0.19 -13.31
C GLN A 32 -3.06 0.54 -12.83
N LEU A 33 -1.94 -0.18 -12.79
CA LEU A 33 -0.65 0.45 -12.68
C LEU A 33 -0.39 1.19 -13.99
N LYS A 34 -0.27 2.51 -13.95
CA LYS A 34 0.10 3.34 -15.10
C LYS A 34 1.61 3.51 -15.20
N GLN A 35 2.28 3.62 -14.05
CA GLN A 35 3.72 3.79 -13.98
C GLN A 35 4.25 3.33 -12.62
N LEU A 36 5.37 2.62 -12.62
CA LEU A 36 6.19 2.41 -11.43
C LEU A 36 7.63 2.75 -11.80
N SER A 37 8.26 3.61 -11.01
CA SER A 37 9.70 3.82 -11.04
C SER A 37 10.27 3.73 -9.63
N ALA A 38 11.38 3.02 -9.44
CA ALA A 38 12.09 3.00 -8.17
C ALA A 38 13.60 2.83 -8.39
N LYS A 39 14.41 3.44 -7.52
CA LYS A 39 15.84 3.16 -7.43
C LYS A 39 16.04 2.06 -6.40
N LEU A 40 16.54 0.92 -6.85
CA LEU A 40 16.84 -0.23 -6.00
C LEU A 40 18.33 -0.22 -5.64
N ALA A 41 18.62 -0.39 -4.36
CA ALA A 41 19.96 -0.60 -3.84
C ALA A 41 19.95 -1.76 -2.83
N TYR A 42 20.91 -2.66 -2.99
CA TYR A 42 21.16 -3.76 -2.07
C TYR A 42 22.55 -3.58 -1.48
N ALA A 43 22.62 -3.34 -0.18
CA ALA A 43 23.87 -3.12 0.55
C ALA A 43 23.74 -3.71 1.95
N ASP A 44 24.82 -4.33 2.45
CA ASP A 44 24.88 -4.89 3.81
C ASP A 44 23.73 -5.85 4.14
N GLY A 45 23.26 -6.62 3.14
CA GLY A 45 22.16 -7.57 3.32
C GLY A 45 20.76 -6.95 3.23
N ILE A 46 20.66 -5.63 3.11
CA ILE A 46 19.40 -4.87 3.14
C ILE A 46 19.01 -4.43 1.74
N LEU A 47 17.78 -4.72 1.35
CA LEU A 47 17.18 -4.20 0.12
C LEU A 47 16.45 -2.90 0.40
N SER A 48 16.81 -1.85 -0.34
CA SER A 48 16.17 -0.54 -0.28
C SER A 48 15.59 -0.15 -1.63
N ALA A 49 14.41 0.45 -1.59
CA ALA A 49 13.75 1.07 -2.72
C ALA A 49 13.57 2.55 -2.40
N GLU A 50 14.31 3.39 -3.11
CA GLU A 50 14.28 4.85 -2.98
C GLU A 50 13.60 5.49 -4.18
N LYS A 51 13.11 6.72 -3.99
CA LYS A 51 12.47 7.51 -5.06
C LYS A 51 11.36 6.72 -5.76
N ILE A 52 10.63 5.90 -4.99
CA ILE A 52 9.48 5.16 -5.49
C ILE A 52 8.51 6.22 -6.01
N THR A 53 8.08 6.08 -7.25
CA THR A 53 6.97 6.82 -7.83
C THR A 53 6.05 5.81 -8.49
N LEU A 54 4.82 5.76 -8.03
CA LEU A 54 3.78 4.84 -8.48
C LEU A 54 2.58 5.68 -8.91
N TRP A 55 2.08 5.44 -10.12
CA TRP A 55 0.82 5.97 -10.59
C TRP A 55 -0.14 4.81 -10.76
N MET A 56 -1.20 4.81 -9.98
CA MET A 56 -2.22 3.77 -9.99
C MET A 56 -3.58 4.44 -10.13
N ASP A 57 -4.27 4.15 -11.23
CA ASP A 57 -5.50 4.86 -11.60
C ASP A 57 -5.28 6.39 -11.54
N ASP A 58 -6.00 7.09 -10.68
CA ASP A 58 -5.86 8.54 -10.48
C ASP A 58 -5.04 8.90 -9.23
N SER A 59 -4.46 7.89 -8.57
CA SER A 59 -3.65 8.03 -7.36
C SER A 59 -2.16 8.03 -7.74
N ARG A 60 -1.43 9.00 -7.23
CA ARG A 60 0.03 9.07 -7.24
C ARG A 60 0.59 8.82 -5.86
N LEU A 61 1.48 7.85 -5.77
CA LEU A 61 2.20 7.49 -4.57
C LEU A 61 3.69 7.74 -4.79
N SER A 62 4.34 8.31 -3.79
CA SER A 62 5.79 8.49 -3.76
C SER A 62 6.36 8.10 -2.42
N GLY A 63 7.59 7.61 -2.38
CA GLY A 63 8.19 7.26 -1.11
C GLY A 63 9.47 6.45 -1.18
N SER A 64 9.76 5.80 -0.06
CA SER A 64 10.88 4.89 0.12
C SER A 64 10.51 3.75 1.07
N VAL A 65 11.11 2.60 0.82
CA VAL A 65 10.99 1.41 1.67
C VAL A 65 12.37 0.81 1.87
N ARG A 66 12.67 0.40 3.11
CA ARG A 66 13.87 -0.33 3.47
C ARG A 66 13.45 -1.64 4.12
N LEU A 67 13.84 -2.75 3.51
CA LEU A 67 13.52 -4.10 3.94
C LEU A 67 14.59 -4.56 4.93
N GLU A 68 14.47 -4.07 6.15
CA GLU A 68 15.19 -4.51 7.34
C GLU A 68 14.18 -4.87 8.44
N ASP A 69 14.62 -5.24 9.64
CA ASP A 69 13.74 -5.51 10.77
C ASP A 69 13.91 -4.41 11.84
N PRO A 70 12.91 -3.54 12.05
CA PRO A 70 11.63 -3.47 11.35
C PRO A 70 11.74 -2.88 9.94
N ILE A 71 10.73 -3.12 9.11
CA ILE A 71 10.62 -2.56 7.77
C ILE A 71 10.34 -1.06 7.90
N HIS A 72 11.28 -0.23 7.44
CA HIS A 72 11.12 1.21 7.45
C HIS A 72 10.42 1.69 6.18
N LEU A 73 9.33 2.47 6.33
CA LEU A 73 8.57 3.00 5.22
C LEU A 73 8.23 4.49 5.38
N ALA A 74 8.37 5.24 4.30
CA ALA A 74 7.90 6.62 4.21
C ALA A 74 7.17 6.77 2.88
N VAL A 75 5.87 6.98 2.95
CA VAL A 75 5.00 7.00 1.77
C VAL A 75 4.08 8.22 1.82
N ASP A 76 4.00 8.92 0.70
CA ASP A 76 3.05 10.00 0.45
C ASP A 76 2.14 9.59 -0.71
N VAL A 77 0.83 9.66 -0.49
CA VAL A 77 -0.21 9.40 -1.48
C VAL A 77 -0.96 10.71 -1.69
N ASP A 78 -1.11 11.16 -2.93
CA ASP A 78 -1.78 12.43 -3.22
C ASP A 78 -3.30 12.36 -2.96
N GLN A 79 -3.95 11.35 -3.51
CA GLN A 79 -5.35 11.06 -3.38
C GLN A 79 -5.57 9.55 -3.48
N ILE A 80 -6.57 9.06 -2.77
CA ILE A 80 -7.04 7.68 -2.89
C ILE A 80 -8.56 7.65 -2.72
N ASP A 81 -9.23 6.88 -3.56
CA ASP A 81 -10.67 6.67 -3.49
C ASP A 81 -10.98 5.25 -3.03
N PHE A 82 -11.19 5.08 -1.71
CA PHE A 82 -11.55 3.78 -1.15
C PHE A 82 -12.94 3.30 -1.57
N GLU A 83 -13.80 4.18 -2.06
CA GLU A 83 -15.12 3.78 -2.57
C GLU A 83 -14.98 2.85 -3.78
N ARG A 84 -14.07 3.22 -4.68
CA ARG A 84 -13.71 2.42 -5.85
C ARG A 84 -13.18 1.04 -5.47
N TYR A 85 -12.58 0.91 -4.29
CA TYR A 85 -11.92 -0.31 -3.82
C TYR A 85 -12.75 -1.14 -2.84
N ALA A 86 -13.75 -0.56 -2.17
CA ALA A 86 -14.62 -1.24 -1.21
C ALA A 86 -15.27 -2.49 -1.80
N ALA A 87 -15.78 -2.36 -3.04
CA ALA A 87 -16.45 -3.45 -3.74
C ALA A 87 -15.54 -4.63 -4.15
N ALA A 88 -14.22 -4.52 -3.98
CA ALA A 88 -13.27 -5.61 -4.24
C ALA A 88 -12.64 -6.20 -2.98
N LEU A 89 -12.62 -5.44 -1.89
CA LEU A 89 -12.25 -5.95 -0.57
C LEU A 89 -13.38 -6.79 0.04
N GLU A 90 -14.63 -6.53 -0.36
CA GLU A 90 -15.78 -7.36 -0.07
C GLU A 90 -15.92 -8.42 -1.17
N GLY A 91 -15.35 -9.61 -0.93
CA GLY A 91 -15.41 -10.73 -1.85
C GLY A 91 -16.84 -11.12 -2.21
N GLY A 92 -17.27 -10.76 -3.42
CA GLY A 92 -18.45 -11.36 -4.10
C GLY A 92 -19.84 -11.01 -3.54
N GLY A 93 -19.95 -10.31 -2.41
CA GLY A 93 -21.20 -9.69 -1.96
C GLY A 93 -21.38 -8.34 -2.64
N GLY A 94 -22.61 -8.02 -3.05
CA GLY A 94 -22.92 -6.68 -3.56
C GLY A 94 -22.48 -5.60 -2.56
N TYR A 95 -22.06 -4.45 -3.09
CA TYR A 95 -21.74 -3.26 -2.32
C TYR A 95 -22.86 -2.96 -1.31
N ASP A 96 -22.58 -3.15 -0.02
CA ASP A 96 -23.46 -2.74 1.07
C ASP A 96 -22.97 -1.38 1.59
N PRO A 97 -23.70 -0.27 1.33
CA PRO A 97 -23.33 1.06 1.80
C PRO A 97 -23.26 1.15 3.34
N ASP A 98 -23.88 0.23 4.07
CA ASP A 98 -23.98 0.22 5.53
C ASP A 98 -22.96 -0.72 6.22
N ALA A 99 -22.30 -1.64 5.49
CA ALA A 99 -21.31 -2.57 6.08
C ALA A 99 -20.06 -1.82 6.54
N PRO A 100 -19.49 -1.96 7.74
CA PRO A 100 -18.33 -1.15 8.14
C PRO A 100 -17.11 -1.41 7.25
N LEU A 101 -16.53 -0.36 6.67
CA LEU A 101 -15.30 -0.44 5.88
C LEU A 101 -14.17 -0.99 6.77
N ILE A 102 -13.85 -2.27 6.63
CA ILE A 102 -12.80 -2.90 7.43
C ILE A 102 -11.45 -2.48 6.84
N PHE A 103 -10.92 -1.35 7.31
CA PHE A 103 -9.52 -1.01 7.07
C PHE A 103 -8.66 -2.20 7.53
N PRO A 104 -7.71 -2.70 6.72
CA PRO A 104 -6.92 -3.90 7.02
C PRO A 104 -5.86 -3.64 8.10
N GLY A 105 -6.21 -2.89 9.15
CA GLY A 105 -5.33 -2.55 10.26
C GLY A 105 -4.80 -3.78 11.01
N LYS A 106 -5.50 -4.92 10.97
CA LYS A 106 -4.98 -6.19 11.54
C LYS A 106 -3.80 -6.75 10.74
N LEU A 107 -3.87 -6.70 9.40
CA LEU A 107 -2.78 -7.10 8.52
C LEU A 107 -1.59 -6.15 8.66
N LEU A 108 -1.84 -4.84 8.66
CA LEU A 108 -0.78 -3.83 8.83
C LEU A 108 -0.10 -3.91 10.21
N ARG A 109 -0.84 -4.23 11.28
CA ARG A 109 -0.28 -4.44 12.63
C ARG A 109 0.55 -5.73 12.75
N SER A 110 0.33 -6.71 11.88
CA SER A 110 1.06 -7.98 11.90
C SER A 110 2.42 -7.90 11.20
N LEU A 111 2.65 -6.84 10.42
CA LEU A 111 3.94 -6.58 9.78
C LEU A 111 4.79 -5.73 10.74
N PRO A 112 6.08 -6.05 10.93
CA PRO A 112 7.00 -5.21 11.71
C PRO A 112 7.31 -3.95 10.90
N LEU A 113 6.37 -3.00 10.86
CA LEU A 113 6.48 -1.76 10.09
C LEU A 113 6.76 -0.61 11.03
N ASP A 114 7.81 0.14 10.72
CA ASP A 114 8.08 1.44 11.32
C ASP A 114 8.01 2.52 10.22
N GLY A 115 7.17 3.52 10.45
CA GLY A 115 7.20 4.73 9.64
C GLY A 115 5.84 5.32 9.38
N ARG A 116 5.67 5.92 8.20
CA ARG A 116 4.58 6.86 7.97
C ARG A 116 3.97 6.74 6.59
N ILE A 117 2.65 6.84 6.55
CA ILE A 117 1.89 7.03 5.32
C ILE A 117 1.10 8.33 5.41
N ARG A 118 1.26 9.21 4.43
CA ARG A 118 0.44 10.39 4.24
C ARG A 118 -0.54 10.19 3.12
N PHE A 119 -1.73 10.74 3.31
CA PHE A 119 -2.73 10.89 2.27
C PHE A 119 -3.09 12.37 2.15
N GLY A 120 -2.92 12.93 0.95
CA GLY A 120 -3.37 14.29 0.65
C GLY A 120 -4.89 14.37 0.69
N LYS A 121 -5.57 13.44 0.00
CA LYS A 121 -7.03 13.30 0.01
C LYS A 121 -7.44 11.83 0.10
N ILE A 122 -8.44 11.55 0.92
CA ILE A 122 -9.11 10.25 0.98
C ILE A 122 -10.59 10.48 0.69
N SER A 123 -11.11 9.82 -0.34
CA SER A 123 -12.55 9.70 -0.58
C SER A 123 -13.02 8.35 -0.08
N ALA A 124 -14.02 8.33 0.80
CA ALA A 124 -14.66 7.11 1.27
C ALA A 124 -16.11 7.41 1.68
N ARG A 125 -17.08 6.69 1.10
CA ARG A 125 -18.52 6.75 1.46
C ARG A 125 -19.11 8.15 1.51
N GLY A 126 -18.80 8.97 0.51
CA GLY A 126 -19.24 10.36 0.45
C GLY A 126 -18.51 11.30 1.41
N ALA A 127 -17.65 10.79 2.31
CA ALA A 127 -16.75 11.60 3.12
C ALA A 127 -15.43 11.87 2.37
N ASN A 128 -14.95 13.10 2.49
CA ASN A 128 -13.63 13.51 1.99
C ASN A 128 -12.77 13.90 3.19
N LEU A 129 -11.71 13.14 3.45
CA LEU A 129 -10.69 13.47 4.44
C LEU A 129 -9.49 14.07 3.73
N VAL A 130 -8.89 15.11 4.31
CA VAL A 130 -7.73 15.80 3.71
C VAL A 130 -6.60 15.83 4.72
N GLY A 131 -5.38 15.56 4.27
CA GLY A 131 -4.17 15.64 5.11
C GLY A 131 -4.06 14.54 6.17
N VAL A 132 -4.57 13.34 5.90
CA VAL A 132 -4.52 12.21 6.84
C VAL A 132 -3.09 11.69 6.93
N SER A 133 -2.57 11.50 8.14
CA SER A 133 -1.26 10.90 8.38
C SER A 133 -1.41 9.69 9.29
N LEU A 134 -0.96 8.53 8.83
CA LEU A 134 -0.85 7.31 9.62
C LEU A 134 0.60 7.12 10.03
N ARG A 135 0.83 6.94 11.32
CA ARG A 135 2.12 6.52 11.87
C ARG A 135 1.99 5.09 12.36
N MET A 136 2.92 4.26 11.92
CA MET A 136 3.03 2.86 12.34
C MET A 136 4.34 2.75 13.11
N GLU A 137 4.25 2.15 14.28
CA GLU A 137 5.40 1.84 15.10
C GLU A 137 5.29 0.37 15.44
N SER A 138 6.24 -0.44 15.01
CA SER A 138 6.35 -1.80 15.52
C SER A 138 6.95 -1.71 16.92
N THR A 139 6.18 -2.07 17.93
CA THR A 139 6.77 -2.46 19.21
C THR A 139 7.47 -3.80 18.96
N PRO A 140 8.78 -3.94 19.24
CA PRO A 140 9.41 -5.25 19.16
C PRO A 140 8.62 -6.22 20.03
N ALA A 141 8.41 -7.44 19.55
CA ALA A 141 7.61 -8.48 20.21
C ALA A 141 8.14 -8.90 21.60
N ASP A 142 9.21 -8.26 22.08
CA ASP A 142 9.90 -8.51 23.34
C ASP A 142 10.05 -7.25 24.23
N ALA A 143 9.28 -6.19 23.97
CA ALA A 143 9.27 -5.03 24.86
C ALA A 143 8.58 -5.39 26.19
N PRO A 144 9.26 -5.30 27.35
CA PRO A 144 8.62 -5.54 28.64
C PRO A 144 7.48 -4.53 28.82
N ALA A 145 6.31 -5.03 29.23
CA ALA A 145 5.14 -4.20 29.51
C ALA A 145 5.52 -3.07 30.48
N PRO A 146 5.05 -1.82 30.25
CA PRO A 146 5.26 -0.75 31.21
C PRO A 146 4.60 -1.14 32.54
N ARG A 147 5.40 -1.08 33.62
CA ARG A 147 4.93 -1.25 34.99
C ARG A 147 4.13 -0.05 35.46
#